data_AF-A0A6A4TIF3-F1
#
_entry.id   AF-A0A6A4TIF3-F1
#
_cell.length_a   1.000
_cell.length_b   1.000
_cell.length_c   1.000
_cell.angle_alpha   90.00
_cell.angle_beta   90.00
_cell.angle_gamma   90.00
#
_symmetry.space_group_name_H-M   'P 1'
#
loop_
_entity.id
_entity.type
_entity.pdbx_description
1 polymer ?
#
loop_
_entity_poly.entity_id
_entity_poly.type
_entity_poly.pdbx_seq_one_letter_code
_entity_poly.pdbx_strand_id
1 'polypeptide(L)' 'MNDCYSKLKELVPSIPQNKSVSQVEILQHVIDYIFDLQIALEAEDAAAPEMVLSIKTADLTRNFSKEDGRLCH' A
#
# COMPACT_ATOMS: atom_id res chain seq x y z
N MET A 1 -19.76 -6.57 3.58
CA MET A 1 -18.39 -7.15 3.42
C MET A 1 -17.99 -7.30 1.95
N ASN A 2 -18.92 -7.59 1.03
CA ASN A 2 -18.63 -7.61 -0.41
C ASN A 2 -18.58 -6.20 -1.04
N ASP A 3 -19.03 -5.18 -0.33
CA ASP A 3 -19.15 -3.81 -0.83
C ASP A 3 -17.78 -3.18 -1.12
N CYS A 4 -16.76 -3.56 -0.33
CA CYS A 4 -15.39 -3.12 -0.57
C CYS A 4 -14.85 -3.66 -1.90
N TYR A 5 -15.08 -4.94 -2.20
CA TYR A 5 -14.67 -5.51 -3.48
C TYR A 5 -15.40 -4.88 -4.66
N SER A 6 -16.71 -4.62 -4.52
CA SER A 6 -17.46 -3.86 -5.52
C SER A 6 -16.85 -2.47 -5.75
N LYS A 7 -16.48 -1.77 -4.68
CA LYS A 7 -15.85 -0.46 -4.79
C LYS A 7 -14.48 -0.52 -5.45
N LEU A 8 -13.67 -1.54 -5.15
CA LEU A 8 -12.37 -1.75 -5.80
C LEU A 8 -12.54 -1.97 -7.31
N LYS A 9 -13.58 -2.71 -7.77
CA LYS A 9 -13.89 -2.88 -9.20
C LYS A 9 -14.27 -1.56 -9.90
N GLU A 10 -14.80 -0.58 -9.17
CA GLU A 10 -15.11 0.74 -9.72
C GLU A 10 -13.87 1.64 -9.82
N LEU A 11 -12.96 1.54 -8.85
CA LEU A 11 -11.81 2.42 -8.72
C LEU A 11 -10.59 1.99 -9.54
N VAL A 12 -10.43 0.69 -9.79
CA VAL A 12 -9.25 0.14 -10.47
C VAL A 12 -9.56 -0.15 -11.94
N PRO A 13 -8.96 0.60 -12.90
CA PRO A 13 -9.32 0.50 -14.32
C PRO A 13 -9.06 -0.86 -14.97
N SER A 14 -8.08 -1.60 -14.45
CA SER A 14 -7.69 -2.91 -14.98
C SER A 14 -8.63 -4.05 -14.56
N ILE A 15 -9.53 -3.83 -13.60
CA ILE A 15 -10.46 -4.85 -13.12
C ILE A 15 -11.72 -4.88 -13.99
N PRO A 16 -12.05 -6.01 -14.62
CA PRO A 16 -13.22 -6.12 -15.47
C PRO A 16 -14.53 -6.15 -14.67
N GLN A 17 -15.44 -5.24 -15.02
CA GLN A 17 -16.71 -5.05 -14.31
C GLN A 17 -17.76 -6.11 -14.67
N ASN A 18 -17.82 -6.53 -15.93
CA ASN A 18 -18.84 -7.43 -16.49
C ASN A 18 -18.51 -8.92 -16.38
N LYS A 19 -17.48 -9.29 -15.62
CA LYS A 19 -17.11 -10.70 -15.40
C LYS A 19 -16.88 -10.99 -13.92
N SER A 20 -17.03 -12.26 -13.54
CA SER A 20 -16.63 -12.74 -12.22
C SER A 20 -15.11 -12.73 -12.11
N VAL A 21 -14.60 -12.12 -11.05
CA VAL A 21 -13.18 -12.00 -10.74
C VAL A 21 -13.00 -12.52 -9.31
N SER A 22 -11.96 -13.31 -9.07
CA SER A 22 -11.71 -13.81 -7.71
C SER A 22 -11.27 -12.67 -6.78
N GLN A 23 -11.48 -12.83 -5.46
CA GLN A 23 -11.01 -11.84 -4.48
C GLN A 23 -9.49 -11.62 -4.59
N VAL A 24 -8.71 -12.69 -4.78
CA VAL A 24 -7.24 -12.62 -4.91
C VAL A 24 -6.82 -11.88 -6.19
N GLU A 25 -7.54 -12.09 -7.29
CA GLU A 25 -7.28 -11.38 -8.55
C GLU A 25 -7.63 -9.89 -8.43
N ILE A 26 -8.70 -9.52 -7.71
CA ILE A 26 -8.99 -8.13 -7.37
C ILE A 26 -7.84 -7.51 -6.56
N LEU A 27 -7.35 -8.21 -5.54
CA LEU A 27 -6.26 -7.70 -4.70
C LEU A 27 -4.96 -7.47 -5.49
N GLN A 28 -4.63 -8.35 -6.45
CA GLN A 28 -3.46 -8.17 -7.31
C GLN A 28 -3.58 -6.91 -8.17
N HIS A 29 -4.71 -6.70 -8.86
CA HIS A 29 -4.94 -5.50 -9.64
C HIS A 29 -4.89 -4.21 -8.80
N VAL A 30 -5.35 -4.26 -7.55
CA VAL A 30 -5.29 -3.12 -6.62
C VAL A 30 -3.84 -2.81 -6.24
N ILE A 31 -3.03 -3.82 -5.95
CA ILE A 31 -1.61 -3.64 -5.62
C ILE A 31 -0.88 -2.99 -6.79
N ASP A 32 -1.06 -3.51 -8.01
CA ASP A 32 -0.43 -2.95 -9.21
C ASP A 32 -0.85 -1.49 -9.44
N TYR A 33 -2.14 -1.20 -9.30
CA TYR A 33 -2.65 0.16 -9.49
C TYR A 33 -2.13 1.14 -8.43
N ILE A 34 -1.99 0.72 -7.17
CA ILE A 34 -1.39 1.57 -6.13
C ILE A 34 0.08 1.84 -6.45
N PHE A 35 0.84 0.85 -6.90
CA PHE A 35 2.24 1.05 -7.27
C PHE A 35 2.40 1.99 -8.47
N ASP A 36 1.59 1.81 -9.52
CA ASP A 36 1.59 2.70 -10.68
C ASP A 36 1.28 4.15 -10.29
N LEU A 37 0.28 4.35 -9.42
CA LEU A 37 -0.07 5.67 -8.90
C LEU A 37 1.05 6.28 -8.05
N GLN A 38 1.72 5.48 -7.22
CA GLN A 38 2.86 5.95 -6.43
C GLN A 38 4.00 6.43 -7.34
N ILE A 39 4.36 5.66 -8.37
CA ILE A 39 5.40 6.04 -9.34
C ILE A 39 5.01 7.31 -10.10
N ALA A 40 3.75 7.40 -10.57
CA ALA A 40 3.26 8.56 -11.28
C ALA A 40 3.30 9.83 -10.41
N LEU A 41 2.88 9.73 -9.14
CA LEU A 41 2.91 10.85 -8.21
C LEU A 41 4.33 11.24 -7.79
N GLU A 42 5.23 10.28 -7.60
CA GLU A 42 6.64 10.54 -7.30
C GLU A 42 7.36 11.23 -8.47
N ALA A 43 7.02 10.90 -9.72
CA ALA A 43 7.56 11.57 -10.90
C ALA A 43 7.15 13.06 -10.99
N GLU A 44 5.93 13.38 -10.55
CA GLU A 44 5.44 14.77 -10.45
C GLU A 44 6.09 15.52 -9.28
N ASP A 45 6.31 14.85 -8.14
CA ASP A 45 6.93 15.44 -6.94
C ASP A 45 8.46 15.61 -7.09
N ALA A 46 9.13 14.76 -7.87
CA ALA A 46 10.56 14.86 -8.19
C ALA A 46 10.92 16.06 -9.10
N ALA A 47 9.93 16.77 -9.65
CA ALA A 47 10.14 18.10 -10.22
C ALA A 47 10.31 19.19 -9.13
N ALA A 48 10.05 18.88 -7.86
CA ALA A 48 10.43 19.67 -6.69
C ALA A 48 11.69 19.04 -6.02
N PRO A 49 12.65 19.85 -5.57
CA PRO A 49 13.97 19.37 -5.18
C PRO A 49 13.94 18.58 -3.85
N GLU A 50 14.50 17.37 -3.91
CA GLU A 50 15.06 16.53 -2.82
C GLU A 50 14.63 16.84 -1.38
N MET A 51 13.57 16.18 -0.87
CA MET A 51 13.47 15.98 0.59
C MET A 51 12.67 14.76 1.06
N VAL A 52 12.45 13.74 0.23
CA VAL A 52 11.67 12.58 0.70
C VAL A 52 12.39 11.29 0.39
N LEU A 53 12.93 10.64 1.44
CA LEU A 53 13.02 9.18 1.55
C LEU A 53 13.46 8.66 2.94
N SER A 54 13.67 9.51 3.96
CA SER A 54 14.26 9.05 5.23
C SER A 54 13.29 8.71 6.37
N ILE A 55 11.95 8.74 6.20
CA ILE A 55 11.02 8.61 7.35
C ILE A 55 10.17 7.32 7.38
N LYS A 56 9.94 6.61 6.27
CA LYS A 56 8.80 5.66 6.28
C LYS A 56 9.10 4.21 6.69
N THR A 57 10.35 3.78 6.80
CA THR A 57 10.67 2.38 7.16
C THR A 57 11.03 2.18 8.64
N ALA A 58 11.31 3.25 9.39
CA ALA A 58 11.74 3.14 10.79
C ALA A 58 10.61 2.83 11.79
N ASP A 59 9.33 2.97 11.40
CA ASP A 59 8.20 2.76 12.32
C ASP A 59 7.66 1.32 12.33
N LEU A 60 8.01 0.46 11.37
CA LEU A 60 7.53 -0.93 11.33
C LEU A 60 8.45 -1.93 12.09
N THR A 61 9.70 -1.56 12.36
CA THR A 61 10.64 -2.42 13.11
C THR A 61 10.65 -2.11 14.62
N ARG A 62 10.13 -0.94 15.04
CA ARG A 62 10.25 -0.49 16.43
C ARG A 62 9.19 -1.06 17.38
N ASN A 63 8.13 -1.65 16.86
CA ASN A 63 7.00 -2.17 17.65
C ASN A 63 7.08 -3.68 17.98
N PHE A 64 8.08 -4.41 17.48
CA PHE A 64 8.25 -5.85 17.79
C PHE A 64 9.49 -6.21 18.61
N SER A 65 10.31 -5.24 18.98
CA SER A 65 11.56 -5.51 19.69
C SER A 65 11.71 -4.56 20.87
N LYS A 66 11.06 -4.89 22.00
CA LYS A 66 11.62 -4.82 23.37
C LYS A 66 10.52 -4.86 24.44
N GLU A 67 10.15 -6.07 24.86
CA GLU A 67 9.77 -6.27 26.27
C GLU A 67 10.12 -7.69 26.70
N ASP A 68 11.42 -8.00 26.68
CA ASP A 68 11.98 -9.08 27.48
C ASP A 68 13.26 -8.54 28.16
N GLY A 69 13.32 -8.71 29.48
CA GLY A 69 14.52 -8.46 30.29
C GLY A 69 14.69 -7.05 30.86
N ARG A 70 14.19 -6.81 32.08
CA ARG A 70 14.91 -5.98 33.05
C ARG A 70 14.91 -6.61 34.44
N LEU A 71 16.02 -7.29 34.71
CA LEU A 71 16.48 -7.77 36.00
C LEU A 71 17.02 -6.58 36.86
N CYS A 72 16.89 -6.70 38.19
CA CYS A 72 17.62 -6.02 39.27
C CYS A 72 17.34 -4.52 39.56
N HIS A 73 16.74 -4.23 40.72
CA HIS A 73 17.47 -4.00 41.98
C HIS A 73 16.59 -4.41 43.17
#